data_AF-A0AA88A3D3-F1
#
_entry.id   AF-A0AA88A3D3-F1
#
_cell.length_a   1.000
_cell.length_b   1.000
_cell.length_c   1.000
_cell.angle_alpha   90.00
_cell.angle_beta   90.00
_cell.angle_gamma   90.00
#
_symmetry.space_group_name_H-M   'P 1'
#
loop_
_entity.id
_entity.type
_entity.pdbx_description
1 polymer ?
#
loop_
_entity_poly.entity_id
_entity_poly.type
_entity_poly.pdbx_seq_one_letter_code
_entity_poly.pdbx_strand_id
1 'polypeptide(L)'
;MQNSSFRACVMYSFLDRLINLGLPRTRDFQGVNPSSFDGHGNYSVGIKDQSVFPEVRFDALGKPRGMDVCIATTAKTDKEGQRLLALMGMPFREGGGPTTTVRKKKLKAHHFDSRGKARGRR
;
A
#
# COMPACT_ATOMS: atom_id res chain seq x y z
N MET A 1 1.41 25.65 11.52
CA MET A 1 1.06 24.32 10.96
C MET A 1 -0.02 24.54 9.92
N GLN A 2 0.19 24.14 8.67
CA GLN A 2 -0.77 24.33 7.59
C GLN A 2 -1.61 23.04 7.47
N ASN A 3 -2.92 23.13 7.74
CA ASN A 3 -3.82 22.00 7.57
C ASN A 3 -4.50 22.13 6.21
N SER A 4 -4.44 21.07 5.39
CA SER A 4 -5.08 21.03 4.08
C SER A 4 -6.09 19.89 4.05
N SER A 5 -7.33 20.18 3.62
CA SER A 5 -8.36 19.18 3.44
C SER A 5 -8.62 18.98 1.95
N PHE A 6 -8.53 17.74 1.49
CA PHE A 6 -8.83 17.38 0.11
C PHE A 6 -10.23 16.78 0.01
N ARG A 7 -10.92 17.03 -1.12
CA ARG A 7 -12.27 16.51 -1.39
C ARG A 7 -12.33 15.97 -2.82
N ALA A 8 -13.27 15.06 -3.07
CA ALA A 8 -13.59 14.52 -4.40
C ALA A 8 -12.35 14.05 -5.18
N CYS A 9 -12.17 14.50 -6.42
CA CYS A 9 -11.11 14.03 -7.32
C CYS A 9 -9.70 14.25 -6.76
N VAL A 10 -9.44 15.38 -6.08
CA VAL A 10 -8.11 15.68 -5.54
C VAL A 10 -7.71 14.70 -4.45
N MET A 11 -8.68 14.27 -3.63
CA MET A 11 -8.46 13.25 -2.60
C MET A 11 -8.05 11.91 -3.22
N TYR A 12 -8.79 11.44 -4.23
CA TYR A 12 -8.46 10.17 -4.90
C TYR A 12 -7.10 10.22 -5.60
N SER A 13 -6.77 11.32 -6.28
CA SER A 13 -5.45 11.48 -6.90
C SER A 13 -4.32 11.54 -5.88
N PHE A 14 -4.52 12.17 -4.73
CA PHE A 14 -3.54 12.18 -3.64
C PHE A 14 -3.36 10.78 -3.05
N LEU A 15 -4.46 10.07 -2.80
CA LEU A 15 -4.44 8.71 -2.24
C LEU A 15 -3.73 7.73 -3.18
N ASP A 16 -3.99 7.82 -4.48
CA ASP A 16 -3.31 7.00 -5.49
C ASP A 16 -1.80 7.25 -5.49
N ARG A 17 -1.36 8.53 -5.50
CA ARG A 17 0.06 8.89 -5.36
C ARG A 17 0.65 8.42 -4.04
N LEU A 18 -0.10 8.50 -2.94
CA LEU A 18 0.38 8.01 -1.64
C LEU A 18 0.64 6.49 -1.70
N ILE A 19 -0.31 5.71 -2.20
CA ILE A 19 -0.23 4.25 -2.24
C ILE A 19 0.82 3.76 -3.25
N ASN A 20 0.79 4.29 -4.47
CA ASN A 20 1.61 3.77 -5.57
C ASN A 20 3.03 4.37 -5.61
N LEU A 21 3.23 5.56 -5.05
CA LEU A 21 4.49 6.30 -5.15
C LEU A 21 5.11 6.57 -3.78
N GLY A 22 4.33 7.11 -2.83
CA GLY A 22 4.82 7.55 -1.53
C GLY A 22 5.24 6.39 -0.61
N LEU A 23 4.33 5.45 -0.36
CA LEU A 23 4.57 4.34 0.58
C LEU A 23 5.75 3.45 0.15
N PRO A 24 5.87 3.01 -1.12
CA PRO A 24 7.00 2.17 -1.55
C PRO A 24 8.35 2.88 -1.51
N ARG A 25 8.37 4.22 -1.59
CA ARG A 25 9.58 5.04 -1.49
C ARG A 25 9.95 5.41 -0.06
N THR A 26 9.06 5.17 0.89
CA THR A 26 9.34 5.43 2.31
C THR A 26 10.46 4.51 2.78
N ARG A 27 11.47 5.11 3.43
CA ARG A 27 12.58 4.34 4.03
C ARG A 27 12.02 3.38 5.11
N ASP A 28 12.44 2.12 5.05
CA ASP A 28 12.01 1.04 5.94
C ASP A 28 10.51 0.69 5.88
N PHE A 29 9.88 0.84 4.70
CA PHE A 29 8.46 0.51 4.54
C PHE A 29 8.21 -1.01 4.65
N GLN A 30 7.52 -1.42 5.72
CA GLN A 30 7.11 -2.81 5.96
C GLN A 30 5.60 -3.03 5.74
N GLY A 31 4.88 -2.00 5.31
CA GLY A 31 3.42 -1.93 5.34
C GLY A 31 2.91 -0.94 6.38
N VAL A 32 1.68 -0.46 6.20
CA VAL A 32 1.00 0.42 7.17
C VAL A 32 0.31 -0.40 8.27
N ASN A 33 0.25 0.16 9.48
CA ASN A 33 -0.33 -0.54 10.63
C ASN A 33 -1.86 -0.64 10.49
N PRO A 34 -2.46 -1.85 10.50
CA PRO A 34 -3.91 -2.02 10.46
C PRO A 34 -4.59 -1.65 11.78
N SER A 35 -3.86 -1.42 12.87
CA SER A 35 -4.43 -1.00 14.16
C SER A 35 -4.56 0.52 14.32
N SER A 36 -4.23 1.32 13.29
CA SER A 36 -4.30 2.79 13.33
C SER A 36 -5.67 3.37 12.98
N PHE A 37 -6.73 2.56 13.10
CA PHE A 37 -8.11 3.04 13.01
C PHE A 37 -8.60 3.57 14.35
N ASP A 38 -9.60 4.45 14.30
CA ASP A 38 -10.15 5.14 15.46
C ASP A 38 -11.43 4.51 16.06
N GLY A 39 -11.78 3.29 15.64
CA GLY A 39 -13.02 2.61 16.06
C GLY A 39 -14.25 2.97 15.21
N HIS A 40 -14.16 4.04 14.41
CA HIS A 40 -15.25 4.55 13.58
C HIS A 40 -14.91 4.47 12.09
N GLY A 41 -13.93 3.63 11.71
CA GLY A 41 -13.54 3.46 10.32
C GLY A 41 -12.72 4.60 9.72
N ASN A 42 -12.27 5.58 10.53
CA ASN A 42 -11.30 6.57 10.06
C ASN A 42 -9.89 6.04 10.28
N TYR A 43 -9.00 6.34 9.34
CA TYR A 43 -7.63 5.83 9.36
C TYR A 43 -6.63 6.97 9.41
N SER A 44 -5.64 6.87 10.31
CA SER A 44 -4.57 7.85 10.44
C SER A 44 -3.22 7.22 10.18
N VAL A 45 -2.41 7.82 9.31
CA VAL A 45 -1.05 7.38 9.02
C VAL A 45 -0.07 8.55 9.07
N GLY A 46 1.00 8.37 9.83
CA GLY A 46 2.11 9.32 9.91
C GLY A 46 3.18 9.01 8.87
N ILE A 47 3.52 9.99 8.05
CA ILE A 47 4.63 9.96 7.10
C ILE A 47 5.81 10.70 7.74
N LYS A 48 6.93 9.99 7.91
CA LYS A 48 8.12 10.56 8.58
C LYS A 48 8.82 11.63 7.76
N ASP A 49 8.75 11.54 6.43
CA ASP A 49 9.43 12.45 5.53
C ASP A 49 8.59 12.69 4.26
N GLN A 50 8.35 13.96 3.93
CA GLN A 50 7.64 14.37 2.73
C GLN A 50 8.46 14.13 1.44
N SER A 51 9.76 13.79 1.54
CA SER A 51 10.66 13.50 0.39
C SER A 51 10.24 12.33 -0.47
N VAL A 52 9.27 11.54 0.00
CA VAL A 52 8.66 10.45 -0.75
C VAL A 52 7.87 10.93 -1.97
N PHE A 53 7.43 12.19 -2.00
CA PHE A 53 6.71 12.78 -3.12
C PHE A 53 7.66 13.52 -4.09
N PRO A 54 7.82 13.05 -5.34
CA PRO A 54 8.74 13.68 -6.29
C PRO A 54 8.30 15.08 -6.74
N GLU A 55 7.04 15.45 -6.51
CA GLU A 55 6.49 16.79 -6.80
C GLU A 55 7.00 17.85 -5.81
N VAL A 56 7.47 17.44 -4.63
CA VAL A 56 7.96 18.35 -3.60
C VAL A 56 9.46 18.60 -3.83
N ARG A 57 9.81 19.81 -4.27
CA ARG A 57 11.21 20.24 -4.38
C ARG A 57 11.75 20.62 -3.00
N PHE A 58 12.65 19.81 -2.46
CA PHE A 58 13.32 20.04 -1.16
C PHE A 58 14.43 21.10 -1.20
N ASP A 59 14.36 22.06 -2.11
CA ASP A 59 15.50 22.89 -2.50
C ASP A 59 15.76 24.10 -1.58
N ALA A 60 15.22 24.11 -0.35
CA ALA A 60 15.40 25.25 0.56
C ALA A 60 15.30 24.93 2.07
N LEU A 61 14.93 23.71 2.46
CA LEU A 61 14.62 23.39 3.86
C LEU A 61 15.49 22.21 4.31
N GLY A 62 16.66 22.50 4.86
CA GLY A 62 17.67 21.51 5.30
C GLY A 62 17.26 20.57 6.46
N LYS A 63 15.96 20.39 6.74
CA LYS A 63 15.44 19.45 7.74
C LYS A 63 14.23 18.69 7.20
N PRO A 64 14.19 17.35 7.33
CA PRO A 64 13.03 16.56 6.93
C PRO A 64 11.81 16.98 7.76
N ARG A 65 10.66 17.09 7.10
CA ARG A 65 9.38 17.36 7.75
C ARG A 65 8.46 16.17 7.52
N GLY A 66 7.87 15.68 8.61
CA GLY A 66 6.80 14.69 8.53
C GLY A 66 5.46 15.30 8.18
N MET A 67 4.46 14.45 7.96
CA MET A 67 3.07 14.84 7.76
C MET A 67 2.16 13.71 8.27
N ASP A 68 1.10 14.07 8.96
CA ASP A 68 0.04 13.13 9.33
C ASP A 68 -1.09 13.22 8.30
N VAL A 69 -1.54 12.06 7.83
CA VAL A 69 -2.63 11.93 6.87
C VAL A 69 -3.79 11.20 7.54
N CYS A 70 -4.92 11.88 7.66
CA CYS A 70 -6.16 11.31 8.19
C CYS A 70 -7.15 11.08 7.04
N ILE A 71 -7.55 9.83 6.85
CA ILE A 71 -8.54 9.42 5.86
C ILE A 71 -9.86 9.21 6.59
N ALA A 72 -10.78 10.14 6.40
CA ALA A 72 -12.14 10.01 6.88
C ALA A 72 -12.97 9.18 5.91
N THR A 73 -13.67 8.17 6.42
CA THR A 73 -14.55 7.32 5.59
C THR A 73 -15.96 7.27 6.15
N THR A 74 -16.91 6.76 5.36
CA THR A 74 -18.29 6.54 5.81
C THR A 74 -18.51 5.18 6.47
N ALA A 75 -17.44 4.39 6.66
CA ALA A 75 -17.52 3.10 7.31
C ALA A 75 -17.98 3.27 8.77
N LYS A 76 -18.72 2.28 9.29
CA LYS A 76 -19.15 2.31 10.70
C LYS A 76 -18.23 1.52 11.61
N THR A 77 -17.39 0.68 11.01
CA THR A 77 -16.48 -0.20 11.74
C THR A 77 -15.10 -0.19 11.08
N ASP A 78 -14.07 -0.41 11.88
CA ASP A 78 -12.69 -0.50 11.39
C ASP A 78 -12.50 -1.61 10.36
N LYS A 79 -13.24 -2.71 10.50
CA LYS A 79 -13.20 -3.83 9.54
C LYS A 79 -13.65 -3.40 8.15
N GLU A 80 -14.70 -2.58 8.06
CA GLU A 80 -15.19 -2.05 6.79
C GLU A 80 -14.21 -1.03 6.22
N GLY A 81 -13.71 -0.10 7.04
CA GLY A 81 -12.72 0.89 6.63
C GLY A 81 -11.42 0.26 6.13
N GLN A 82 -10.94 -0.77 6.83
CA GLN A 82 -9.76 -1.52 6.45
C GLN A 82 -9.95 -2.27 5.13
N ARG A 83 -11.09 -2.94 4.95
CA ARG A 83 -11.40 -3.62 3.68
C ARG A 83 -11.48 -2.64 2.52
N LEU A 84 -12.10 -1.48 2.72
CA LEU A 84 -12.18 -0.44 1.70
C LEU A 84 -10.78 0.02 1.27
N LEU A 85 -9.92 0.36 2.23
CA LEU A 85 -8.56 0.79 1.94
C LEU A 85 -7.72 -0.31 1.31
N ALA A 86 -7.89 -1.56 1.74
CA ALA A 86 -7.20 -2.71 1.17
C ALA A 86 -7.59 -2.94 -0.30
N LEU A 87 -8.89 -2.82 -0.63
CA LEU A 87 -9.37 -2.91 -2.01
C LEU A 87 -8.88 -1.76 -2.89
N MET A 88 -8.66 -0.58 -2.31
CA MET A 88 -8.03 0.55 -3.00
C MET A 88 -6.50 0.41 -3.13
N GLY A 89 -5.91 -0.69 -2.66
CA GLY A 89 -4.50 -1.00 -2.83
C GLY A 89 -3.60 -0.62 -1.65
N MET A 90 -4.16 -0.23 -0.49
CA MET A 90 -3.37 0.13 0.68
C MET A 90 -2.54 -1.08 1.18
N PRO A 91 -1.20 -0.96 1.24
CA PRO A 91 -0.33 -2.05 1.69
C PRO A 91 -0.28 -2.17 3.22
N PHE A 92 -1.22 -2.90 3.81
CA PHE A 92 -1.20 -3.24 5.24
C PHE A 92 -0.11 -4.28 5.57
N ARG A 93 0.49 -4.19 6.76
CA ARG A 93 1.47 -5.18 7.26
C ARG A 93 0.83 -6.56 7.38
N GLU A 94 1.55 -7.62 6.97
CA GLU A 94 1.14 -9.00 7.20
C GLU A 94 1.08 -9.28 8.71
N GLY A 95 -0.13 -9.46 9.24
CA GLY A 95 -0.38 -9.61 10.68
C GLY A 95 -1.75 -9.13 11.16
N GLY A 96 -2.49 -8.35 10.35
CA GLY A 96 -3.80 -7.82 10.76
C GLY A 96 -4.93 -7.94 9.72
N GLY A 97 -5.15 -9.11 9.09
CA GLY A 97 -6.40 -9.52 8.41
C GLY A 97 -6.94 -8.68 7.21
N PRO A 98 -8.03 -9.15 6.56
CA PRO A 98 -7.97 -10.23 5.57
C PRO A 98 -7.25 -9.79 4.28
N THR A 99 -6.16 -10.50 4.01
CA THR A 99 -5.31 -10.43 2.83
C THR A 99 -6.08 -10.70 1.52
N THR A 100 -6.14 -9.72 0.63
CA THR A 100 -6.25 -9.97 -0.83
C THR A 100 -4.91 -9.59 -1.45
N THR A 101 -3.89 -10.39 -1.16
CA THR A 101 -2.69 -10.41 -1.99
C THR A 101 -3.13 -10.81 -3.39
N VAL A 102 -3.16 -9.86 -4.33
CA VAL A 102 -3.08 -10.19 -5.76
C VAL A 102 -1.70 -10.79 -5.97
N ARG A 103 -1.58 -12.09 -5.71
CA ARG A 103 -0.38 -12.86 -6.01
C ARG A 103 -0.18 -12.78 -7.52
N LYS A 104 0.80 -11.99 -7.94
CA LYS A 104 1.35 -12.03 -9.30
C LYS A 104 1.77 -13.48 -9.54
N LYS A 105 0.92 -14.24 -10.24
CA LYS A 105 1.06 -15.68 -10.46
C LYS A 105 2.32 -15.90 -11.30
N LYS A 106 3.46 -16.14 -10.66
CA LYS A 106 4.69 -16.58 -11.34
C LYS A 106 4.36 -17.95 -11.93
N LEU A 107 4.13 -17.99 -13.25
CA LEU A 107 3.88 -19.20 -14.03
C LEU A 107 4.97 -20.22 -13.68
N LYS A 108 4.57 -21.32 -13.02
CA LYS A 108 5.44 -22.49 -12.86
C LYS A 108 5.66 -23.08 -14.25
N ALA A 109 6.90 -23.05 -14.73
CA ALA A 109 7.31 -23.91 -15.83
C ALA A 109 7.04 -25.37 -15.40
N HIS A 110 6.13 -26.03 -16.10
CA HIS A 110 5.89 -27.45 -15.88
C HIS A 110 7.10 -28.22 -16.41
N HIS A 111 7.75 -28.96 -15.51
CA HIS A 111 8.76 -29.95 -15.82
C HIS A 111 8.07 -31.09 -16.60
N PHE A 112 8.24 -31.08 -17.92
CA PHE A 112 7.78 -32.14 -18.82
C PHE A 112 8.79 -33.29 -18.75
N ASP A 113 8.49 -34.30 -17.95
CA ASP A 113 9.28 -35.53 -17.85
C ASP A 113 8.83 -36.49 -18.97
N SER A 114 9.53 -36.44 -20.10
CA SER A 114 9.32 -37.33 -21.24
C SER A 114 10.00 -38.68 -21.01
N ARG A 115 9.29 -39.62 -20.37
CA ARG A 115 9.62 -41.05 -20.48
C ARG A 115 9.16 -41.60 -21.83
N GLY A 116 10.01 -41.43 -22.83
CA GLY A 116 9.90 -42.10 -24.13
C GLY A 116 10.73 -43.38 -24.18
N LYS A 117 10.04 -44.53 -24.24
CA LYS A 117 10.55 -45.86 -24.61
C LYS A 117 11.65 -45.81 -25.69
N ALA A 118 12.77 -46.51 -25.44
CA ALA A 118 13.60 -47.07 -26.50
C ALA A 118 13.79 -48.59 -26.24
N ARG A 119 12.95 -49.39 -26.90
CA ARG A 119 13.22 -50.79 -27.24
C ARG A 119 14.19 -50.77 -28.43
N GLY A 120 15.29 -51.52 -28.38
CA GLY A 120 16.07 -51.77 -29.60
C GLY A 120 17.46 -52.38 -29.39
N ARG A 121 17.53 -53.71 -29.55
CA ARG A 121 18.59 -54.50 -30.22
C ARG A 121 20.06 -54.12 -29.95
N ARG A 122 20.77 -55.02 -29.25
CA ARG A 122 21.80 -55.89 -29.82
C ARG A 122 22.11 -57.04 -28.88
#